data_AF-A0A7S2F1I1-F1
#
_entry.id   AF-A0A7S2F1I1-F1
#
_cell.length_a   1.000
_cell.length_b   1.000
_cell.length_c   1.000
_cell.angle_alpha   90.00
_cell.angle_beta   90.00
_cell.angle_gamma   90.00
#
_symmetry.space_group_name_H-M   'P 1'
#
loop_
_entity.id
_entity.type
_entity.pdbx_description
1 polymer ?
#
loop_
_entity_poly.entity_id
_entity_poly.type
_entity_poly.pdbx_seq_one_letter_code
_entity_poly.pdbx_strand_id
1 'polypeptide(L)'
;MPQDCMKTPWNAMRIHEEATMKADKAREKFDLRHGGPRVYRFQVPGEEVKLVGMRHQSHLEGLQGDLRHAEVDENGFLKVRVPKWARTR
;
A
#
# COMPACT_ATOMS: atom_id res chain seq x y z
N MET A 1 27.80 48.88 2.30
CA MET A 1 26.34 48.61 2.25
C MET A 1 25.95 47.89 3.52
N PRO A 2 24.80 48.19 4.16
CA PRO A 2 24.41 47.47 5.37
C PRO A 2 24.20 45.99 5.02
N GLN A 3 24.88 45.10 5.74
CA GLN A 3 24.68 43.66 5.59
C GLN A 3 23.24 43.36 6.04
N ASP A 4 22.40 42.87 5.15
CA ASP A 4 21.04 42.48 5.48
C ASP A 4 21.07 41.20 6.32
N CYS A 5 21.06 41.37 7.65
CA CYS A 5 21.11 40.28 8.63
C CYS A 5 19.91 39.33 8.54
N MET A 6 18.88 39.66 7.74
CA MET A 6 17.71 38.82 7.50
C MET A 6 17.95 37.80 6.37
N LYS A 7 19.02 37.96 5.58
CA LYS A 7 19.41 37.02 4.51
C LYS A 7 20.59 36.16 4.92
N THR A 8 20.49 35.58 6.11
CA THR A 8 21.48 34.59 6.55
C THR A 8 21.22 33.27 5.83
N PRO A 9 22.28 32.47 5.57
CA PRO A 9 22.14 31.10 5.09
C PRO A 9 21.21 30.25 5.97
N TRP A 10 21.15 30.56 7.28
CA TRP A 10 20.22 29.94 8.22
C TRP A 10 18.75 30.15 7.87
N ASN A 11 18.38 31.38 7.49
CA ASN A 11 17.00 31.68 7.07
C ASN A 11 16.66 30.98 5.76
N ALA A 12 17.61 30.87 4.82
CA ALA A 12 17.43 30.11 3.59
C ALA A 12 17.26 28.61 3.85
N MET A 13 18.03 28.05 4.78
CA MET A 13 17.91 26.65 5.20
C MET A 13 16.55 26.38 5.85
N ARG A 14 16.09 27.26 6.76
CA ARG A 14 14.78 27.13 7.40
C ARG A 14 13.63 27.19 6.38
N ILE A 15 13.72 28.08 5.39
CA ILE A 15 12.73 28.14 4.30
C ILE A 15 12.72 26.83 3.51
N HIS A 16 13.89 26.26 3.23
CA HIS A 16 13.99 24.98 2.53
C HIS A 16 13.40 23.83 3.35
N GLU A 17 13.70 23.75 4.65
CA GLU A 17 13.12 22.76 5.55
C GLU A 17 11.59 22.86 5.59
N GLU A 18 11.06 24.06 5.80
CA GLU A 18 9.61 24.31 5.82
C GLU A 18 8.94 23.91 4.49
N ALA A 19 9.57 24.25 3.36
CA ALA A 19 9.07 23.88 2.04
C ALA A 19 9.06 22.35 1.84
N THR A 20 10.13 21.67 2.28
CA THR A 20 10.27 20.20 2.16
C THR A 20 9.22 19.50 3.01
N MET A 21 9.06 19.91 4.28
CA MET A 21 8.02 19.36 5.17
C MET A 21 6.61 19.54 4.62
N LYS A 22 6.34 20.69 3.99
CA LYS A 22 5.03 20.97 3.37
C LYS A 22 4.77 20.08 2.16
N ALA A 23 5.79 19.84 1.33
CA ALA A 23 5.70 18.95 0.17
C ALA A 23 5.43 17.50 0.59
N ASP A 24 6.15 16.99 1.60
CA ASP A 24 5.96 15.63 2.09
C ASP A 24 4.57 15.41 2.69
N LYS A 25 4.09 16.36 3.51
CA LYS A 25 2.71 16.30 4.06
C LYS A 25 1.65 16.35 2.97
N ALA A 26 1.87 17.13 1.91
CA ALA A 26 0.94 17.20 0.79
C ALA A 26 0.88 15.87 0.02
N ARG A 27 2.04 15.22 -0.18
CA ARG A 27 2.14 13.89 -0.81
C ARG A 27 1.44 12.83 0.03
N GLU A 28 1.72 12.78 1.34
CA GLU A 28 1.07 11.85 2.26
C GLU A 28 -0.45 12.03 2.29
N LYS A 29 -0.93 13.29 2.34
CA LYS A 29 -2.38 13.59 2.31
C LYS A 29 -3.04 13.21 0.98
N PHE A 30 -2.33 13.38 -0.14
CA PHE A 30 -2.80 12.94 -1.45
C PHE A 30 -2.92 11.42 -1.48
N ASP A 31 -1.88 10.69 -1.08
CA ASP A 31 -1.86 9.23 -1.04
C ASP A 31 -2.98 8.69 -0.13
N LEU A 32 -3.15 9.28 1.06
CA LEU A 32 -4.21 8.91 2.00
C LEU A 32 -5.61 9.06 1.38
N ARG A 33 -5.84 10.13 0.61
CA ARG A 33 -7.12 10.39 -0.06
C ARG A 33 -7.37 9.46 -1.26
N HIS A 34 -6.32 8.93 -1.88
CA HIS A 34 -6.40 8.09 -3.09
C HIS A 34 -6.26 6.59 -2.79
N GLY A 35 -6.39 6.17 -1.53
CA GLY A 35 -6.36 4.75 -1.13
C GLY A 35 -5.33 4.40 -0.06
N GLY A 36 -4.68 5.38 0.55
CA GLY A 36 -3.61 5.18 1.52
C GLY A 36 -2.24 5.14 0.85
N PRO A 37 -1.14 5.26 1.63
CA PRO A 37 0.14 4.74 1.16
C PRO A 37 -0.10 3.31 0.65
N ARG A 38 0.59 2.87 -0.41
CA ARG A 38 0.62 1.44 -0.74
C ARG A 38 1.11 0.72 0.50
N VAL A 39 0.18 0.22 1.31
CA VAL A 39 0.50 -0.68 2.41
C VAL A 39 0.95 -1.92 1.68
N TYR A 40 2.26 -2.00 1.42
CA TYR A 40 2.91 -3.22 1.03
C TYR A 40 2.83 -4.12 2.25
N ARG A 41 1.65 -4.70 2.49
CA ARG A 41 1.58 -5.88 3.32
C ARG A 41 2.31 -6.94 2.52
N PHE A 42 3.54 -7.24 2.94
CA PHE A 42 4.29 -8.36 2.39
C PHE A 42 3.45 -9.60 2.57
N GLN A 43 2.95 -10.14 1.46
CA GLN A 43 2.19 -11.39 1.45
C GLN A 43 3.17 -12.50 1.80
N VAL A 44 2.91 -13.24 2.89
CA VAL A 44 3.79 -14.31 3.31
C VAL A 44 3.25 -15.63 2.76
N PRO A 45 4.05 -16.46 2.07
CA PRO A 45 3.62 -17.80 1.68
C PRO A 45 3.21 -18.60 2.91
N GLY A 46 2.04 -19.25 2.86
CA GLY A 46 1.45 -19.96 4.00
C GLY A 46 0.57 -19.09 4.91
N GLU A 47 0.40 -17.80 4.59
CA GLU A 47 -0.59 -16.97 5.28
C GLU A 47 -2.01 -17.42 4.95
N GLU A 48 -2.83 -17.57 5.99
CA GLU A 48 -4.24 -17.89 5.88
C GLU A 48 -5.03 -16.66 5.42
N VAL A 49 -5.80 -16.82 4.35
CA VAL A 49 -6.63 -15.78 3.75
C VAL A 49 -8.07 -16.22 3.67
N LYS A 50 -8.99 -15.26 3.80
CA LYS A 50 -10.42 -15.49 3.62
C LYS A 50 -10.86 -14.96 2.25
N LEU A 51 -11.50 -15.81 1.46
CA LEU A 51 -12.07 -15.43 0.17
C LEU A 51 -13.36 -14.62 0.39
N VAL A 52 -13.42 -13.42 -0.18
CA VAL A 52 -14.57 -12.51 -0.06
C VAL A 52 -14.81 -11.81 -1.41
N GLY A 53 -16.07 -11.57 -1.77
CA GLY A 53 -16.46 -10.87 -2.99
C GLY A 53 -16.50 -11.74 -4.26
N MET A 54 -16.58 -13.07 -4.12
CA MET A 54 -16.59 -14.02 -5.24
C MET A 54 -17.93 -14.00 -5.98
N ARG A 55 -17.96 -13.41 -7.19
CA ARG A 55 -19.19 -13.31 -8.01
C ARG A 55 -19.50 -14.56 -8.83
N HIS A 56 -18.48 -15.18 -9.44
CA HIS A 56 -18.65 -16.32 -10.35
C HIS A 56 -18.54 -17.69 -9.66
N GLN A 57 -17.89 -17.76 -8.50
CA GLN A 57 -17.70 -18.98 -7.71
C GLN A 57 -18.19 -18.73 -6.28
N SER A 58 -19.49 -18.42 -6.16
CA SER A 58 -20.11 -18.05 -4.87
C SER A 58 -19.99 -19.14 -3.80
N HIS A 59 -19.82 -20.41 -4.18
CA HIS A 59 -19.56 -21.51 -3.27
C HIS A 59 -18.20 -21.42 -2.53
N LEU A 60 -17.28 -20.58 -3.02
CA LEU A 60 -15.99 -20.29 -2.37
C LEU A 60 -16.07 -19.06 -1.44
N GLU A 61 -17.19 -18.34 -1.42
CA GLU A 61 -17.35 -17.15 -0.58
C GLU A 61 -17.24 -17.50 0.90
N GLY A 62 -16.40 -16.76 1.62
CA GLY A 62 -16.16 -16.94 3.05
C GLY A 62 -15.21 -18.09 3.40
N LEU A 63 -14.71 -18.83 2.42
CA LEU A 63 -13.83 -19.97 2.62
C LEU A 63 -12.39 -19.51 2.97
N GLN A 64 -11.72 -20.27 3.83
CA GLN A 64 -10.31 -20.09 4.16
C GLN A 64 -9.42 -20.81 3.16
N GLY A 65 -8.37 -20.14 2.71
CA GLY A 65 -7.33 -20.70 1.86
C GLY A 65 -5.95 -20.20 2.27
N ASP A 66 -4.92 -20.73 1.62
CA ASP A 66 -3.54 -20.38 1.93
C ASP A 66 -2.88 -19.66 0.75
N LEU A 67 -2.16 -18.58 1.03
CA LEU A 67 -1.34 -17.90 0.03
C LEU A 67 -0.18 -18.81 -0.41
N ARG A 68 -0.07 -19.09 -1.71
CA ARG A 68 1.00 -19.95 -2.23
C ARG A 68 2.29 -19.19 -2.50
N HIS A 69 2.17 -17.93 -2.90
CA HIS A 69 3.28 -17.08 -3.31
C HIS A 69 3.10 -15.68 -2.72
N ALA A 70 4.24 -15.03 -2.44
CA ALA A 70 4.30 -13.63 -2.02
C ALA A 70 4.08 -12.64 -3.17
N GLU A 71 4.24 -13.12 -4.41
CA GLU A 71 4.19 -12.30 -5.61
C GLU A 71 2.89 -12.55 -6.37
N VAL A 72 2.42 -11.46 -7.00
CA VAL A 72 1.34 -11.51 -7.99
C VAL A 72 1.84 -12.08 -9.30
N ASP A 73 0.95 -12.67 -10.09
CA ASP A 73 1.27 -13.09 -11.45
C ASP A 73 1.36 -11.90 -12.43
N GLU A 74 1.65 -12.20 -13.71
CA GLU A 74 1.78 -11.22 -14.79
C GLU A 74 0.52 -10.34 -15.00
N ASN A 75 -0.65 -10.80 -14.53
CA ASN A 75 -1.91 -10.07 -14.61
C ASN A 75 -2.27 -9.36 -13.29
N GLY A 76 -1.41 -9.45 -12.28
CA GLY A 76 -1.64 -8.86 -10.96
C GLY A 76 -2.50 -9.71 -10.02
N PHE A 77 -2.71 -11.00 -10.29
CA PHE A 77 -3.50 -11.88 -9.42
C PHE A 77 -2.65 -12.65 -8.41
N LEU A 78 -3.19 -12.82 -7.20
CA LEU A 78 -2.64 -13.69 -6.18
C LEU A 78 -3.21 -15.10 -6.28
N LYS A 79 -2.33 -16.09 -6.18
CA LYS A 79 -2.72 -17.51 -6.22
C LYS A 79 -2.94 -18.03 -4.80
N VAL A 80 -4.18 -18.37 -4.50
CA VAL A 80 -4.61 -18.95 -3.24
C VAL A 80 -4.89 -20.45 -3.43
N ARG A 81 -4.39 -21.27 -2.50
CA ARG A 81 -4.72 -22.69 -2.43
C ARG A 81 -5.99 -22.86 -1.61
N VAL A 82 -6.96 -23.55 -2.19
CA VAL A 82 -8.19 -23.98 -1.50
C VAL A 82 -8.26 -25.50 -1.41
N PRO A 83 -8.97 -26.06 -0.43
CA PRO A 83 -9.20 -27.50 -0.34
C PRO A 83 -9.88 -28.04 -1.60
N LYS A 84 -9.48 -29.25 -2.04
CA LYS A 84 -9.99 -29.86 -3.28
C LYS A 84 -11.50 -30.02 -3.31
N TRP A 85 -12.12 -30.33 -2.16
CA TRP A 85 -13.56 -30.50 -2.04
C TRP A 85 -14.34 -29.19 -2.27
N ALA A 86 -13.72 -28.03 -2.04
CA ALA A 86 -14.36 -26.73 -2.18
C ALA A 86 -14.64 -26.39 -3.65
N ARG A 87 -13.86 -26.94 -4.59
CA ARG A 87 -13.94 -26.61 -6.02
C ARG A 87 -15.01 -27.42 -6.78
N THR A 88 -15.50 -28.51 -6.19
CA THR A 88 -16.38 -29.48 -6.86
C THR A 88 -17.85 -29.31 -6.49
N ARG A 89 -18.19 -28.24 -5.75
CA ARG A 89 -19.53 -28.00 -5.21
C ARG A 89 -20.37 -27.09 -6.10
#